data_AF-A0A1F8Q8X0-F1
#
_entry.id   AF-A0A1F8Q8X0-F1
#
_cell.length_a   1.000
_cell.length_b   1.000
_cell.length_c   1.000
_cell.angle_alpha   90.00
_cell.angle_beta   90.00
_cell.angle_gamma   90.00
#
_symmetry.space_group_name_H-M   'P 1'
#
loop_
_entity.id
_entity.type
_entity.pdbx_description
1 polymer ?
#
loop_
_entity_poly.entity_id
_entity_poly.type
_entity_poly.pdbx_seq_one_letter_code
_entity_poly.pdbx_strand_id
1 'polypeptide(L)'
;MPPYLVPASEIRRELTVSNSRFISTLAPVFSVDEAKTFIARIKAEFPDASHHVPLYLIGRGTAEIAHCSDAGEPSGTAGRPALAVLRGSGLGDVAAVVTRYFGGTKLGTGGLVRAYSEAVRLVVEAVPRAEKVRAHTVMLVFPYTYVERIRLLVSRQDGKVLDEGFAADVTLTARLRDENLPAFQSSLSELTNGRVQAEVIETTNVLMPLTPP
;
A
#
# COMPACT_ATOMS: atom_id res chain seq x y z
N MET A 1 12.02 11.45 -7.13
CA MET A 1 12.27 10.00 -7.25
C MET A 1 11.23 9.45 -8.20
N PRO A 2 11.56 8.57 -9.16
CA PRO A 2 10.54 8.01 -10.05
C PRO A 2 9.47 7.29 -9.20
N PRO A 3 8.18 7.39 -9.58
CA PRO A 3 7.11 6.71 -8.87
C PRO A 3 7.40 5.20 -8.85
N TYR A 4 7.10 4.58 -7.70
CA TYR A 4 7.22 3.15 -7.54
C TYR A 4 5.95 2.59 -6.91
N LEU A 5 5.76 1.30 -7.15
CA LEU A 5 4.57 0.61 -6.70
C LEU A 5 4.70 0.25 -5.23
N VAL A 6 3.59 0.37 -4.53
CA VAL A 6 3.44 -0.03 -3.14
C VAL A 6 2.22 -0.96 -3.03
N PRO A 7 2.12 -1.78 -1.98
CA PRO A 7 0.90 -2.53 -1.71
C PRO A 7 -0.28 -1.57 -1.52
N ALA A 8 -1.43 -1.81 -2.15
CA ALA A 8 -2.62 -0.97 -1.94
C ALA A 8 -3.32 -1.28 -0.61
N SER A 9 -3.16 -2.50 -0.11
CA SER A 9 -3.78 -2.99 1.12
C SER A 9 -2.96 -4.12 1.72
N GLU A 10 -3.28 -4.46 2.95
CA GLU A 10 -2.79 -5.70 3.56
C GLU A 10 -3.40 -6.93 2.88
N ILE A 11 -2.61 -7.99 2.75
CA ILE A 11 -3.04 -9.30 2.24
C ILE A 11 -2.35 -10.43 2.99
N ARG A 12 -3.03 -11.57 3.05
CA ARG A 12 -2.51 -12.81 3.61
C ARG A 12 -2.67 -13.98 2.64
N ARG A 13 -1.65 -14.83 2.56
CA ARG A 13 -1.68 -16.11 1.85
C ARG A 13 -1.01 -17.18 2.69
N GLU A 14 -1.36 -18.42 2.40
CA GLU A 14 -0.88 -19.59 3.12
C GLU A 14 -0.29 -20.61 2.14
N LEU A 15 0.78 -21.26 2.59
CA LEU A 15 1.45 -22.36 1.91
C LEU A 15 1.70 -23.48 2.91
N THR A 16 1.38 -24.72 2.53
CA THR A 16 1.73 -25.92 3.32
C THR A 16 2.80 -26.72 2.58
N VAL A 17 3.92 -27.02 3.25
CA VAL A 17 5.04 -27.82 2.72
C VAL A 17 5.46 -28.83 3.78
N SER A 18 5.39 -30.13 3.46
CA SER A 18 5.79 -31.21 4.38
C SER A 18 5.18 -31.05 5.78
N ASN A 19 3.86 -30.85 5.83
CA ASN A 19 3.04 -30.57 7.02
C ASN A 19 3.38 -29.26 7.77
N SER A 20 4.44 -28.53 7.39
CA SER A 20 4.71 -27.21 7.94
C SER A 20 3.82 -26.18 7.25
N ARG A 21 3.21 -25.29 8.03
CA ARG A 21 2.30 -24.24 7.55
C ARG A 21 3.03 -22.90 7.58
N PHE A 22 2.99 -22.18 6.47
CA PHE A 22 3.60 -20.87 6.29
C PHE A 22 2.52 -19.86 5.94
N ILE A 23 2.30 -18.89 6.82
CA ILE A 23 1.33 -17.81 6.65
C ILE A 23 2.10 -16.53 6.39
N SER A 24 2.05 -16.06 5.15
CA SER A 24 2.64 -14.78 4.76
C SER A 24 1.60 -13.68 4.91
N THR A 25 1.89 -12.67 5.72
CA THR A 25 1.11 -11.42 5.78
C THR A 25 1.97 -10.29 5.24
N LEU A 26 1.46 -9.54 4.28
CA LEU A 26 2.15 -8.43 3.62
C LEU A 26 1.27 -7.18 3.68
N ALA A 27 1.85 -6.03 4.02
CA ALA A 27 1.13 -4.77 4.14
C ALA A 27 1.96 -3.57 3.65
N PRO A 28 1.30 -2.48 3.22
CA PRO A 28 1.99 -1.22 3.00
C PRO A 28 2.47 -0.63 4.34
N VAL A 29 3.70 -0.15 4.37
CA VAL A 29 4.27 0.60 5.49
C VAL A 29 5.20 1.68 4.97
N PHE A 30 5.13 2.87 5.56
CA PHE A 30 5.80 4.06 5.01
C PHE A 30 6.98 4.55 5.86
N SER A 31 7.28 3.83 6.94
CA SER A 31 8.40 4.13 7.83
C SER A 31 8.90 2.85 8.49
N VAL A 32 10.13 2.91 9.02
CA VAL A 32 10.71 1.82 9.81
C VAL A 32 9.87 1.54 11.06
N ASP A 33 9.29 2.57 11.68
CA ASP A 33 8.49 2.41 12.90
C ASP A 33 7.12 1.80 12.61
N GLU A 34 6.49 2.13 11.48
CA GLU A 34 5.31 1.41 10.99
C GLU A 34 5.63 -0.06 10.70
N ALA A 35 6.76 -0.35 10.05
CA ALA A 35 7.19 -1.73 9.80
C ALA A 35 7.38 -2.52 11.10
N LYS A 36 8.05 -1.95 12.11
CA LYS A 36 8.21 -2.57 13.43
C LYS A 36 6.89 -2.80 14.13
N THR A 37 5.98 -1.83 14.07
CA THR A 37 4.63 -1.93 14.65
C THR A 37 3.84 -3.05 13.99
N PHE A 38 3.86 -3.12 12.66
CA PHE A 38 3.26 -4.20 11.89
C PHE A 38 3.84 -5.57 12.28
N ILE A 39 5.16 -5.70 12.36
CA ILE A 39 5.82 -6.96 12.75
C ILE A 39 5.40 -7.39 14.17
N ALA A 40 5.36 -6.46 15.13
CA ALA A 40 4.93 -6.73 16.49
C ALA A 40 3.47 -7.19 16.54
N ARG A 41 2.59 -6.56 15.77
CA ARG A 41 1.18 -6.94 15.64
C ARG A 41 1.03 -8.37 15.12
N ILE A 42 1.73 -8.75 14.06
CA ILE A 42 1.65 -10.12 13.51
C ILE A 42 2.20 -11.16 14.51
N LYS A 43 3.26 -10.85 15.24
CA LYS A 43 3.76 -11.74 16.32
C LYS A 43 2.73 -11.94 17.43
N ALA A 44 2.05 -10.86 17.84
CA ALA A 44 1.00 -10.93 18.85
C ALA A 44 -0.25 -11.69 18.37
N GLU A 45 -0.55 -11.64 17.07
CA GLU A 45 -1.67 -12.36 16.46
C GLU A 45 -1.45 -13.88 16.45
N PHE A 46 -0.20 -14.34 16.34
CA PHE A 46 0.18 -15.75 16.23
C PHE A 46 1.20 -16.16 17.30
N PRO A 47 0.88 -16.05 18.60
CA PRO A 47 1.86 -16.19 19.68
C PRO A 47 2.42 -17.62 19.83
N ASP A 48 1.75 -18.61 19.26
CA ASP A 48 2.07 -20.04 19.33
C ASP A 48 2.85 -20.54 18.09
N ALA A 49 3.15 -19.67 17.13
CA ALA A 49 3.92 -20.04 15.96
C ALA A 49 5.39 -20.36 16.31
N SER A 50 6.01 -21.22 15.51
CA SER A 50 7.40 -21.63 15.69
C SER A 50 8.39 -20.51 15.36
N HIS A 51 8.13 -19.78 14.28
CA HIS A 51 8.98 -18.67 13.81
C HIS A 51 8.15 -17.56 13.17
N HIS A 52 8.60 -16.31 13.32
CA HIS A 52 8.06 -15.15 12.60
C HIS A 52 9.20 -14.46 11.88
N VAL A 53 9.36 -14.74 10.58
CA VAL A 53 10.46 -14.22 9.77
C VAL A 53 10.04 -12.87 9.21
N PRO A 54 10.56 -11.75 9.74
CA PRO A 54 10.18 -10.42 9.29
C PRO A 54 11.06 -9.98 8.12
N LEU A 55 10.48 -9.22 7.21
CA LEU A 55 11.21 -8.46 6.21
C LEU A 55 10.47 -7.16 5.86
N TYR A 56 11.20 -6.12 5.51
CA TYR A 56 10.61 -4.89 4.99
C TYR A 56 11.56 -4.16 4.03
N LEU A 57 10.97 -3.36 3.16
CA LEU A 57 11.60 -2.39 2.28
C LEU A 57 10.90 -1.04 2.47
N ILE A 58 11.63 -0.02 2.94
CA ILE A 58 11.13 1.35 3.02
C ILE A 58 11.84 2.19 1.97
N GLY A 59 11.08 2.91 1.15
CA GLY A 59 11.61 3.56 -0.04
C GLY A 59 11.93 2.57 -1.17
N ARG A 60 12.73 3.04 -2.14
CA ARG A 60 13.22 2.24 -3.27
C ARG A 60 14.55 2.80 -3.79
N GLY A 61 15.30 2.03 -4.57
CA GLY A 61 16.51 2.51 -5.25
C GLY A 61 17.63 2.85 -4.27
N THR A 62 18.33 3.97 -4.49
CA THR A 62 19.50 4.35 -3.67
C THR A 62 19.16 4.75 -2.23
N ALA A 63 17.90 5.06 -1.93
CA ALA A 63 17.43 5.39 -0.58
C ALA A 63 16.62 4.24 0.06
N GLU A 64 16.68 3.03 -0.49
CA GLU A 64 16.01 1.86 0.07
C GLU A 64 16.60 1.46 1.42
N ILE A 65 15.76 1.36 2.45
CA ILE A 65 16.08 0.75 3.73
C ILE A 65 15.48 -0.65 3.74
N ALA A 66 16.33 -1.67 3.71
CA ALA A 66 15.93 -3.07 3.73
C ALA A 66 16.28 -3.75 5.06
N HIS A 67 15.39 -4.62 5.52
CA HIS A 67 15.63 -5.45 6.70
C HIS A 67 15.08 -6.86 6.49
N CYS A 68 15.78 -7.85 7.04
CA CYS A 68 15.26 -9.20 7.22
C CYS A 68 15.96 -9.88 8.41
N SER A 69 15.32 -10.90 8.98
CA SER A 69 15.91 -11.77 10.00
C SER A 69 15.43 -13.20 9.79
N ASP A 70 16.27 -14.20 10.07
CA ASP A 70 15.85 -15.61 10.05
C ASP A 70 15.01 -16.00 11.28
N ALA A 71 14.90 -15.15 12.30
CA ALA A 71 13.99 -15.33 13.44
C ALA A 71 14.02 -16.73 14.11
N GLY A 72 15.23 -17.28 14.29
CA GLY A 72 15.45 -18.59 14.89
C GLY A 72 15.51 -19.76 13.89
N GLU A 73 15.18 -19.52 12.62
CA GLU A 73 15.49 -20.46 11.54
C GLU A 73 17.02 -20.55 11.32
N PRO A 74 17.51 -21.63 10.69
CA PRO A 74 18.91 -21.72 10.28
C PRO A 74 19.35 -20.51 9.45
N SER A 75 20.55 -20.01 9.73
CA SER A 75 21.09 -18.80 9.13
C SER A 75 21.06 -18.83 7.60
N GLY A 76 20.50 -17.78 7.00
CA GLY A 76 20.40 -17.58 5.56
C GLY A 76 19.32 -18.41 4.87
N THR A 77 18.47 -19.13 5.62
CA THR A 77 17.45 -20.03 5.02
C THR A 77 16.06 -19.44 4.92
N ALA A 78 15.78 -18.30 5.57
CA ALA A 78 14.44 -17.73 5.61
C ALA A 78 14.40 -16.25 5.20
N GLY A 79 15.02 -15.38 5.99
CA GLY A 79 14.91 -13.92 5.82
C GLY A 79 15.51 -13.44 4.50
N ARG A 80 16.74 -13.89 4.17
CA ARG A 80 17.43 -13.48 2.94
C ARG A 80 16.72 -13.96 1.67
N PRO A 81 16.33 -15.24 1.52
CA PRO A 81 15.53 -15.69 0.37
C PRO A 81 14.20 -14.94 0.22
N ALA A 82 13.46 -14.77 1.32
CA ALA A 82 12.21 -14.02 1.33
C ALA A 82 12.40 -12.57 0.87
N LEU A 83 13.43 -11.88 1.39
CA LEU A 83 13.73 -10.50 1.02
C LEU A 83 14.13 -10.37 -0.46
N ALA A 84 14.82 -11.37 -1.03
CA ALA A 84 15.18 -11.37 -2.44
C ALA A 84 13.93 -11.42 -3.34
N VAL A 85 12.92 -12.21 -2.97
CA VAL A 85 11.63 -12.24 -3.69
C VAL A 85 10.92 -10.90 -3.56
N LEU A 86 10.85 -10.33 -2.36
CA LEU A 86 10.20 -9.04 -2.14
C LEU A 86 10.87 -7.93 -2.95
N ARG A 87 12.21 -7.87 -2.96
CA ARG A 87 12.96 -6.87 -3.75
C ARG A 87 12.77 -7.07 -5.26
N GLY A 88 12.74 -8.32 -5.72
CA GLY A 88 12.49 -8.66 -7.12
C GLY A 88 11.08 -8.29 -7.62
N SER A 89 10.12 -8.10 -6.71
CA SER A 89 8.73 -7.75 -7.06
C SER A 89 8.54 -6.35 -7.64
N GLY A 90 9.52 -5.47 -7.39
CA GLY A 90 9.46 -4.06 -7.71
C GLY A 90 8.62 -3.21 -6.74
N LEU A 91 8.08 -3.78 -5.66
CA LEU A 91 7.41 -3.04 -4.60
C LEU A 91 8.42 -2.29 -3.71
N GLY A 92 8.02 -1.11 -3.23
CA GLY A 92 8.63 -0.42 -2.10
C GLY A 92 7.59 -0.13 -1.02
N ASP A 93 8.00 0.51 0.07
CA ASP A 93 7.11 0.85 1.22
C ASP A 93 6.23 -0.33 1.65
N VAL A 94 6.88 -1.46 1.96
CA VAL A 94 6.24 -2.75 2.20
C VAL A 94 6.91 -3.51 3.32
N ALA A 95 6.10 -4.15 4.16
CA ALA A 95 6.55 -5.12 5.15
C ALA A 95 5.83 -6.45 4.94
N ALA A 96 6.53 -7.54 5.23
CA ALA A 96 5.95 -8.86 5.29
C ALA A 96 6.48 -9.62 6.51
N VAL A 97 5.62 -10.48 7.07
CA VAL A 97 6.00 -11.47 8.07
C VAL A 97 5.54 -12.83 7.57
N VAL A 98 6.47 -13.77 7.48
CA VAL A 98 6.16 -15.18 7.25
C VAL A 98 6.13 -15.89 8.59
N THR A 99 4.92 -16.16 9.08
CA THR A 99 4.66 -16.93 10.29
C THR A 99 4.68 -18.41 9.95
N ARG A 100 5.48 -19.19 10.66
CA ARG A 100 5.63 -20.63 10.42
C ARG A 100 5.17 -21.45 11.61
N TYR A 101 4.37 -22.47 11.35
CA TYR A 101 4.11 -23.58 12.27
C TYR A 101 4.86 -24.82 11.79
N PHE A 102 5.72 -25.38 12.65
CA PHE A 102 6.48 -26.58 12.33
C PHE A 102 5.57 -27.83 12.28
N GLY A 103 5.66 -28.58 11.18
CA GLY A 103 4.82 -29.75 10.92
C GLY A 103 5.37 -31.11 11.36
N GLY A 104 6.42 -31.15 12.18
CA GLY A 104 7.07 -32.39 12.62
C GLY A 104 8.12 -32.95 11.66
N THR A 105 8.13 -32.54 10.39
CA THR A 105 9.14 -32.97 9.39
C THR A 105 10.10 -31.83 9.06
N LYS A 106 11.41 -32.08 9.17
CA LYS A 106 12.45 -31.10 8.79
C LYS A 106 12.54 -30.97 7.27
N LEU A 107 12.54 -29.73 6.76
CA LEU A 107 12.65 -29.45 5.32
C LEU A 107 14.10 -29.42 4.81
N GLY A 108 15.08 -29.33 5.72
CA GLY A 108 16.48 -29.06 5.36
C GLY A 108 16.68 -27.64 4.79
N THR A 109 17.95 -27.24 4.61
CA THR A 109 18.33 -25.89 4.17
C THR A 109 17.65 -25.49 2.86
N GLY A 110 17.74 -26.34 1.83
CA GLY A 110 17.16 -26.04 0.52
C GLY A 110 15.62 -26.00 0.52
N GLY A 111 14.99 -26.84 1.34
CA GLY A 111 13.54 -26.85 1.48
C GLY A 111 13.02 -25.58 2.18
N LEU A 112 13.71 -25.09 3.22
CA LEU A 112 13.38 -23.83 3.88
C LEU A 112 13.51 -22.64 2.93
N VAL A 113 14.64 -22.55 2.22
CA VAL A 113 14.87 -21.49 1.23
C VAL A 113 13.73 -21.42 0.21
N ARG A 114 13.30 -22.57 -0.32
CA ARG A 114 12.19 -22.65 -1.28
C ARG A 114 10.86 -22.27 -0.64
N ALA A 115 10.55 -22.82 0.54
CA ALA A 115 9.27 -22.56 1.22
C ALA A 115 9.09 -21.08 1.58
N TYR A 116 10.11 -20.41 2.13
CA TYR A 116 10.05 -18.99 2.46
C TYR A 116 9.96 -18.10 1.22
N SER A 117 10.71 -18.43 0.17
CA SER A 117 10.63 -17.70 -1.11
C SER A 117 9.24 -17.81 -1.73
N GLU A 118 8.68 -19.02 -1.76
CA GLU A 118 7.35 -19.28 -2.31
C GLU A 118 6.25 -18.61 -1.49
N ALA A 119 6.33 -18.70 -0.16
CA ALA A 119 5.36 -18.08 0.73
C ALA A 119 5.28 -16.55 0.50
N VAL A 120 6.42 -15.87 0.29
CA VAL A 120 6.42 -14.43 -0.04
C VAL A 120 5.93 -14.18 -1.46
N ARG A 121 6.29 -15.04 -2.43
CA ARG A 121 5.81 -14.92 -3.82
C ARG A 121 4.28 -14.88 -3.90
N LEU A 122 3.60 -15.76 -3.16
CA LEU A 122 2.13 -15.83 -3.15
C LEU A 122 1.46 -14.51 -2.73
N VAL A 123 1.99 -13.81 -1.73
CA VAL A 123 1.44 -12.50 -1.34
C VAL A 123 1.84 -11.39 -2.31
N VAL A 124 3.06 -11.43 -2.84
CA VAL A 124 3.57 -10.45 -3.80
C VAL A 124 2.79 -10.47 -5.13
N GLU A 125 2.42 -11.65 -5.60
CA GLU A 125 1.66 -11.83 -6.85
C GLU A 125 0.18 -11.46 -6.67
N ALA A 126 -0.37 -11.70 -5.48
CA ALA A 126 -1.78 -11.46 -5.20
C ALA A 126 -2.09 -10.05 -4.68
N VAL A 127 -1.10 -9.30 -4.19
CA VAL A 127 -1.37 -7.99 -3.57
C VAL A 127 -1.77 -6.96 -4.63
N PRO A 128 -2.92 -6.27 -4.45
CA PRO A 128 -3.26 -5.14 -5.30
C PRO A 128 -2.17 -4.07 -5.16
N ARG A 129 -1.81 -3.42 -6.26
CA ARG A 129 -0.73 -2.43 -6.29
C ARG A 129 -1.30 -1.02 -6.38
N ALA A 130 -0.61 -0.07 -5.75
CA ALA A 130 -0.95 1.34 -5.76
C ALA A 130 0.29 2.18 -6.05
N GLU A 131 0.04 3.42 -6.46
CA GLU A 131 1.04 4.48 -6.42
C GLU A 131 0.85 5.30 -5.14
N LYS A 132 1.96 5.61 -4.47
CA LYS A 132 1.97 6.57 -3.38
C LYS A 132 2.13 7.97 -3.99
N VAL A 133 1.06 8.76 -3.92
CA VAL A 133 1.04 10.10 -4.53
C VAL A 133 0.67 11.14 -3.50
N ARG A 134 1.26 12.32 -3.66
CA ARG A 134 0.83 13.50 -2.92
C ARG A 134 -0.49 13.97 -3.49
N ALA A 135 -1.49 14.14 -2.63
CA ALA A 135 -2.83 14.52 -3.01
C ALA A 135 -3.35 15.66 -2.14
N HIS A 136 -4.14 16.51 -2.76
CA HIS A 136 -4.91 17.54 -2.09
C HIS A 136 -6.34 17.06 -1.88
N THR A 137 -6.83 17.18 -0.65
CA THR A 137 -8.28 17.19 -0.40
C THR A 137 -8.73 18.63 -0.51
N VAL A 138 -9.67 18.90 -1.42
CA VAL A 138 -10.24 20.22 -1.66
C VAL A 138 -11.71 20.24 -1.30
N MET A 139 -12.17 21.39 -0.83
CA MET A 139 -13.57 21.69 -0.58
C MET A 139 -14.03 22.80 -1.51
N LEU A 140 -15.24 22.65 -2.05
CA LEU A 140 -15.89 23.63 -2.92
C LEU A 140 -17.29 23.91 -2.41
N VAL A 141 -17.75 25.16 -2.54
CA VAL A 141 -19.14 25.55 -2.29
C VAL A 141 -19.69 26.20 -3.56
N PHE A 142 -20.81 25.70 -4.09
CA PHE A 142 -21.36 26.17 -5.36
C PHE A 142 -22.88 25.92 -5.51
N PRO A 143 -23.56 26.65 -6.42
CA PRO A 143 -24.97 26.44 -6.70
C PRO A 143 -25.26 25.08 -7.37
N TYR A 144 -26.45 24.52 -7.10
CA TYR A 144 -26.95 23.25 -7.64
C TYR A 144 -26.79 23.07 -9.16
N THR A 145 -26.81 24.16 -9.93
CA THR A 145 -26.67 24.12 -11.41
C THR A 145 -25.33 23.53 -11.89
N TYR A 146 -24.31 23.49 -11.02
CA TYR A 146 -22.97 23.03 -11.38
C TYR A 146 -22.64 21.61 -10.93
N VAL A 147 -23.49 20.94 -10.14
CA VAL A 147 -23.19 19.64 -9.49
C VAL A 147 -22.63 18.62 -10.46
N GLU A 148 -23.39 18.26 -11.50
CA GLU A 148 -22.95 17.23 -12.45
C GLU A 148 -21.70 17.64 -13.23
N ARG A 149 -21.54 18.94 -13.53
CA ARG A 149 -20.39 19.44 -14.29
C ARG A 149 -19.12 19.44 -13.44
N ILE A 150 -19.23 19.76 -12.15
CA ILE A 150 -18.11 19.72 -11.21
C ILE A 150 -17.74 18.26 -10.90
N ARG A 151 -18.71 17.35 -10.70
CA ARG A 151 -18.44 15.90 -10.57
C ARG A 151 -17.66 15.36 -11.77
N LEU A 152 -18.11 15.69 -12.98
CA LEU A 152 -17.42 15.31 -14.21
C LEU A 152 -16.02 15.91 -14.29
N LEU A 153 -15.86 17.18 -13.88
CA LEU A 153 -14.56 17.83 -13.87
C LEU A 153 -13.59 17.16 -12.88
N VAL A 154 -14.05 16.81 -11.68
CA VAL A 154 -13.26 16.04 -10.70
C VAL A 154 -12.79 14.73 -11.34
N SER A 155 -13.71 13.98 -11.96
CA SER A 155 -13.38 12.71 -12.61
C SER A 155 -12.41 12.87 -13.80
N ARG A 156 -12.50 13.96 -14.58
CA ARG A 156 -11.60 14.24 -15.71
C ARG A 156 -10.16 14.55 -15.29
N GLN A 157 -9.97 14.92 -14.03
CA GLN A 157 -8.66 15.22 -13.43
C GLN A 157 -8.17 14.05 -12.55
N ASP A 158 -8.65 12.84 -12.82
CA ASP A 158 -8.39 11.62 -12.03
C ASP A 158 -8.67 11.79 -10.54
N GLY A 159 -9.60 12.69 -10.21
CA GLY A 159 -10.04 12.99 -8.87
C GLY A 159 -11.16 12.07 -8.40
N LYS A 160 -11.31 11.98 -7.09
CA LYS A 160 -12.39 11.24 -6.44
C LYS A 160 -13.20 12.15 -5.54
N VAL A 161 -14.51 12.19 -5.74
CA VAL A 161 -15.44 12.82 -4.78
C VAL A 161 -15.45 11.99 -3.51
N LEU A 162 -15.21 12.64 -2.37
CA LEU A 162 -15.16 12.02 -1.05
C LEU A 162 -16.47 12.17 -0.30
N ASP A 163 -17.09 13.34 -0.39
CA ASP A 163 -18.32 13.69 0.31
C ASP A 163 -19.07 14.82 -0.38
N GLU A 164 -20.39 14.87 -0.17
CA GLU A 164 -21.27 15.90 -0.73
C GLU A 164 -22.37 16.29 0.27
N GLY A 165 -22.47 17.58 0.56
CA GLY A 165 -23.51 18.19 1.37
C GLY A 165 -24.45 19.04 0.53
N PHE A 166 -25.76 18.87 0.73
CA PHE A 166 -26.80 19.61 0.03
C PHE A 166 -27.57 20.49 1.01
N ALA A 167 -27.35 21.80 0.96
CA ALA A 167 -28.01 22.78 1.81
C ALA A 167 -28.51 23.96 0.96
N ALA A 168 -28.32 25.21 1.42
CA ALA A 168 -28.61 26.38 0.58
C ALA A 168 -27.79 26.37 -0.72
N ASP A 169 -26.50 26.01 -0.59
CA ASP A 169 -25.60 25.66 -1.69
C ASP A 169 -25.11 24.21 -1.52
N VAL A 170 -24.45 23.69 -2.55
CA VAL A 170 -23.81 22.38 -2.51
C VAL A 170 -22.38 22.53 -2.02
N THR A 171 -22.00 21.73 -1.03
CA THR A 171 -20.61 21.56 -0.61
C THR A 171 -20.09 20.24 -1.15
N LEU A 172 -18.96 20.25 -1.85
CA LEU A 172 -18.34 19.04 -2.38
C LEU A 172 -16.91 18.96 -1.86
N THR A 173 -16.56 17.80 -1.31
CA THR A 173 -15.18 17.46 -0.95
C THR A 173 -14.63 16.48 -1.97
N ALA A 174 -13.50 16.81 -2.60
CA ALA A 174 -12.84 15.95 -3.57
C ALA A 174 -11.37 15.77 -3.24
N ARG A 175 -10.79 14.66 -3.69
CA ARG A 175 -9.36 14.41 -3.63
C ARG A 175 -8.78 14.36 -5.03
N LEU A 176 -7.70 15.11 -5.25
CA LEU A 176 -7.00 15.25 -6.51
C LEU A 176 -5.51 15.00 -6.29
N ARG A 177 -4.81 14.49 -7.30
CA ARG A 177 -3.34 14.50 -7.30
C ARG A 177 -2.85 15.94 -7.23
N ASP A 178 -1.76 16.18 -6.49
CA ASP A 178 -1.15 17.51 -6.33
C ASP A 178 -0.93 18.19 -7.68
N GLU A 179 -0.34 17.45 -8.63
CA GLU A 179 -0.07 17.89 -9.99
C GLU A 179 -1.31 18.26 -10.82
N ASN A 180 -2.49 17.73 -10.48
CA ASN A 180 -3.74 17.99 -11.19
C ASN A 180 -4.50 19.20 -10.63
N LEU A 181 -4.16 19.68 -9.43
CA LEU A 181 -4.87 20.80 -8.79
C LEU A 181 -4.84 22.09 -9.64
N PRO A 182 -3.72 22.52 -10.25
CA PRO A 182 -3.70 23.74 -11.07
C PRO A 182 -4.60 23.66 -12.30
N ALA A 183 -4.65 22.49 -12.96
CA ALA A 183 -5.51 22.25 -14.11
C ALA A 183 -6.99 22.24 -13.70
N PHE A 184 -7.31 21.56 -12.58
CA PHE A 184 -8.65 21.54 -12.00
C PHE A 184 -9.15 22.95 -11.67
N GLN A 185 -8.34 23.78 -11.00
CA GLN A 185 -8.72 25.16 -10.65
C GLN A 185 -8.98 26.02 -11.89
N SER A 186 -8.15 25.89 -12.93
CA SER A 186 -8.33 26.61 -14.19
C SER A 186 -9.67 26.25 -14.85
N SER A 187 -9.94 24.95 -15.02
CA SER A 187 -11.21 24.49 -15.62
C SER A 187 -12.43 24.80 -14.75
N LEU A 188 -12.30 24.79 -13.43
CA LEU A 188 -13.37 25.17 -12.51
C LEU A 188 -13.72 26.65 -12.65
N SER A 189 -12.69 27.50 -12.73
CA SER A 189 -12.87 28.93 -12.95
C SER A 189 -13.57 29.21 -14.28
N GLU A 190 -13.15 28.57 -15.37
CA GLU A 190 -13.81 28.67 -16.68
C GLU A 190 -15.27 28.21 -16.64
N LEU A 191 -15.54 27.06 -16.01
CA LEU A 191 -16.89 26.50 -15.88
C LEU A 191 -17.85 27.43 -15.12
N THR A 192 -17.32 28.16 -14.14
CA THR A 192 -18.12 28.94 -13.19
C THR A 192 -18.00 30.45 -13.38
N ASN A 193 -17.32 30.89 -14.45
CA ASN A 193 -16.95 32.29 -14.70
C ASN A 193 -16.26 32.94 -13.48
N GLY A 194 -15.34 32.20 -12.86
CA GLY A 194 -14.54 32.63 -11.71
C GLY A 194 -15.28 32.71 -10.38
N ARG A 195 -16.53 32.22 -10.30
CA ARG A 195 -17.37 32.32 -9.09
C ARG A 195 -17.07 31.26 -8.04
N VAL A 196 -16.46 30.14 -8.42
CA VAL A 196 -16.15 29.03 -7.52
C VAL A 196 -14.64 28.80 -7.51
N GLN A 197 -14.09 28.60 -6.32
CA GLN A 197 -12.71 28.20 -6.11
C GLN A 197 -12.67 26.95 -5.24
N ALA A 198 -11.69 26.10 -5.49
CA ALA A 198 -11.42 24.96 -4.63
C ALA A 198 -10.46 25.37 -3.50
N GLU A 199 -10.85 25.18 -2.25
CA GLU A 199 -9.96 25.42 -1.11
C GLU A 199 -9.27 24.13 -0.69
N VAL A 200 -7.95 24.14 -0.59
CA VAL A 200 -7.19 22.99 -0.09
C VAL A 200 -7.35 22.92 1.42
N ILE A 201 -8.03 21.89 1.90
CA ILE A 201 -8.25 21.65 3.34
C ILE A 201 -7.25 20.65 3.92
N GLU A 202 -6.62 19.83 3.08
CA GLU A 202 -5.63 18.85 3.51
C GLU A 202 -4.64 18.56 2.37
N THR A 203 -3.38 18.30 2.72
CA THR A 203 -2.40 17.71 1.80
C THR A 203 -1.76 16.50 2.45
N THR A 204 -1.92 15.33 1.83
CA THR A 204 -1.43 14.07 2.39
C THR A 204 -0.94 13.13 1.30
N ASN A 205 -0.17 12.11 1.67
CA ASN A 205 0.18 11.03 0.75
C ASN A 205 -0.94 10.00 0.79
N VAL A 206 -1.48 9.66 -0.37
CA VAL A 206 -2.50 8.63 -0.50
C VAL A 206 -2.02 7.51 -1.41
N LEU A 207 -2.54 6.32 -1.13
CA LEU A 207 -2.44 5.20 -2.05
C LEU A 207 -3.55 5.32 -3.09
N MET A 208 -3.17 5.52 -4.35
CA MET A 208 -4.09 5.39 -5.46
C MET A 208 -3.92 4.00 -6.07
N PRO A 209 -4.90 3.10 -5.91
CA PRO A 209 -4.86 1.78 -6.54
C PRO A 209 -4.65 1.94 -8.04
N LEU A 210 -3.79 1.11 -8.61
CA LEU A 210 -3.77 0.94 -10.05
C LEU A 210 -5.04 0.17 -10.41
N THR A 211 -5.93 0.81 -11.17
CA THR A 211 -7.02 0.08 -11.82
C THR A 211 -6.36 -0.99 -12.70
N PRO A 212 -6.76 -2.27 -12.61
CA PRO A 212 -6.27 -3.26 -13.56
C PRO A 212 -6.60 -2.78 -14.99
N PRO A 213 -5.69 -2.98 -15.95
CA PRO A 213 -5.95 -2.64 -17.35
C PRO A 213 -7.18 -3.36 -17.91
#